data_AF-A0A251U9F7-F1
#
_entry.id   AF-A0A251U9F7-F1
#
_cell.length_a   1.000
_cell.length_b   1.000
_cell.length_c   1.000
_cell.angle_alpha   90.00
_cell.angle_beta   90.00
_cell.angle_gamma   90.00
#
_symmetry.space_group_name_H-M   'P 1'
#
loop_
_entity.id
_entity.type
_entity.pdbx_description
1 polymer ?
#
loop_
_entity_poly.entity_id
_entity_poly.type
_entity_poly.pdbx_seq_one_letter_code
_entity_poly.pdbx_strand_id
1 'polypeptide(L)'
;MCPYEQMAHKKGRISWKQESVDKTFLEACIVEVTLHGREGSSLKQSSWKNVAEKLKTEHNFIADQKQMKNRYDYLKSKFAAWSKLKNKTGNVYNPVTNTFNLSEEEWQPEIKSNKYVEALRSAPLSFPELCVQLFEGSTSNGFDSWGPSSTLPHPSEEVFDHNLNGIEDIECGQMEPPTQGATEEASGRSKKRRNEKIRQQ
;
A
#
# COMPACT_ATOMS: atom_id res chain seq x y z
N MET A 1 33.17 37.87 13.10
CA MET A 1 31.84 37.24 12.90
C MET A 1 32.08 35.81 12.45
N CYS A 2 31.85 34.84 13.31
CA CYS A 2 32.04 33.42 12.98
C CYS A 2 30.73 32.86 12.42
N PRO A 3 30.73 32.18 11.26
CA PRO A 3 29.53 31.57 10.72
C PRO A 3 29.17 30.33 11.55
N TYR A 4 27.92 30.27 11.97
CA TYR A 4 27.32 29.18 12.75
C TYR A 4 27.40 27.87 11.96
N GLU A 5 28.31 26.99 12.36
CA GLU A 5 28.43 25.64 11.82
C GLU A 5 27.10 24.91 11.99
N GLN A 6 26.46 24.62 10.88
CA GLN A 6 25.32 23.72 10.80
C GLN A 6 25.79 22.32 11.20
N MET A 7 25.67 22.04 12.50
CA MET A 7 25.88 20.71 13.05
C MET A 7 24.84 19.79 12.44
N ALA A 8 25.23 19.04 11.41
CA ALA A 8 24.44 17.94 10.90
C ALA A 8 24.24 16.94 12.04
N HIS A 9 23.06 16.96 12.65
CA HIS A 9 22.70 16.01 13.68
C HIS A 9 22.70 14.63 13.01
N LYS A 10 23.71 13.82 13.32
CA LYS A 10 23.75 12.42 12.87
C LYS A 10 22.46 11.77 13.35
N LYS A 11 21.56 11.51 12.40
CA LYS A 11 20.25 10.92 12.68
C LYS A 11 20.48 9.54 13.29
N GLY A 12 20.23 9.43 14.59
CA GLY A 12 20.32 8.17 15.31
C GLY A 12 19.41 7.13 14.65
N ARG A 13 19.83 5.87 14.63
CA ARG A 13 18.99 4.78 14.14
C ARG A 13 17.76 4.68 15.05
N ILE A 14 16.58 4.98 14.51
CA ILE A 14 15.35 4.82 15.28
C ILE A 14 15.11 3.34 15.62
N SER A 15 14.48 3.09 16.76
CA SER A 15 14.21 1.74 17.27
C SER A 15 12.74 1.63 17.67
N TRP A 16 11.98 0.78 16.97
CA TRP A 16 10.56 0.51 17.21
C TRP A 16 10.34 -0.54 18.32
N LYS A 17 11.15 -0.51 19.38
CA LYS A 17 11.08 -1.48 20.49
C LYS A 17 10.08 -1.08 21.57
N GLN A 18 9.74 0.20 21.64
CA GLN A 18 8.84 0.72 22.64
C GLN A 18 7.39 0.45 22.22
N GLU A 19 6.71 -0.37 23.02
CA GLU A 19 5.35 -0.83 22.72
C GLU A 19 4.35 0.33 22.62
N SER A 20 4.50 1.35 23.49
CA SER A 20 3.65 2.54 23.48
C SER A 20 3.77 3.34 22.17
N VAL A 21 4.98 3.44 21.62
CA VAL A 21 5.23 4.11 20.32
C VAL A 21 4.58 3.33 19.20
N ASP A 22 4.71 2.00 19.19
CA ASP A 22 4.12 1.13 18.18
C ASP A 22 2.58 1.14 18.24
N LYS A 23 2.01 1.21 19.45
CA LYS A 23 0.58 1.38 19.68
C LYS A 23 0.06 2.69 19.10
N THR A 24 0.65 3.82 19.52
CA THR A 24 0.26 5.15 19.02
C THR A 24 0.45 5.23 17.51
N PHE A 25 1.49 4.60 16.95
CA PHE A 25 1.68 4.54 15.50
C PHE A 25 0.50 3.86 14.80
N LEU A 26 0.11 2.66 15.25
CA LEU A 26 -1.01 1.93 14.68
C LEU A 26 -2.33 2.71 14.82
N GLU A 27 -2.62 3.25 16.01
CA GLU A 27 -3.82 4.06 16.26
C GLU A 27 -3.86 5.31 15.38
N ALA A 28 -2.73 6.02 15.23
CA ALA A 28 -2.62 7.17 14.35
C ALA A 28 -2.88 6.78 12.89
N CYS A 29 -2.33 5.65 12.43
CA CYS A 29 -2.59 5.15 11.08
C CYS A 29 -4.07 4.81 10.87
N ILE A 30 -4.74 4.18 11.83
CA ILE A 30 -6.17 3.86 11.77
C ILE A 30 -7.01 5.13 11.66
N VAL A 31 -6.74 6.12 12.52
CA VAL A 31 -7.45 7.41 12.51
C VAL A 31 -7.30 8.08 11.15
N GLU A 32 -6.08 8.18 10.64
CA GLU A 32 -5.80 8.82 9.35
C GLU A 32 -6.45 8.11 8.18
N VAL A 33 -6.42 6.78 8.16
CA VAL A 33 -7.10 5.97 7.15
C VAL A 33 -8.61 6.16 7.22
N THR A 34 -9.17 6.29 8.42
CA THR A 34 -10.63 6.48 8.63
C THR A 34 -11.07 7.87 8.18
N LEU A 35 -10.28 8.91 8.48
CA LEU A 35 -10.63 10.31 8.17
C LEU A 35 -10.35 10.69 6.71
N HIS A 36 -9.24 10.22 6.15
CA HIS A 36 -8.75 10.68 4.85
C HIS A 36 -8.69 9.58 3.79
N GLY A 37 -8.99 8.33 4.15
CA GLY A 37 -8.89 7.18 3.25
C GLY A 37 -7.45 6.74 3.00
N ARG A 38 -7.30 5.75 2.11
CA ARG A 38 -5.99 5.23 1.68
C ARG A 38 -5.56 5.81 0.34
N GLU A 39 -4.25 5.79 0.13
CA GLU A 39 -3.64 5.96 -1.20
C GLU A 39 -3.17 4.57 -1.67
N GLY A 40 -4.04 3.89 -2.43
CA GLY A 40 -3.85 2.48 -2.76
C GLY A 40 -3.73 1.63 -1.50
N SER A 41 -2.58 0.98 -1.33
CA SER A 41 -2.33 0.09 -0.19
C SER A 41 -1.58 0.75 0.98
N SER A 42 -1.40 2.08 0.94
CA SER A 42 -0.63 2.92 1.85
C SER A 42 -1.48 4.09 2.37
N LEU A 43 -0.95 4.85 3.34
CA LEU A 43 -1.49 6.15 3.74
C LEU A 43 -1.08 7.24 2.73
N LYS A 44 -1.90 8.30 2.65
CA LYS A 44 -1.64 9.53 1.88
C LYS A 44 -0.44 10.31 2.40
N GLN A 45 0.17 11.12 1.53
CA GLN A 45 1.34 11.95 1.89
C GLN A 45 1.08 12.89 3.08
N SER A 46 -0.11 13.51 3.16
CA SER A 46 -0.51 14.38 4.28
C SER A 46 -0.64 13.58 5.57
N SER A 47 -1.27 12.40 5.52
CA SER A 47 -1.48 11.54 6.68
C SER A 47 -0.17 11.10 7.33
N TRP A 48 0.87 10.84 6.55
CA TRP A 48 2.19 10.55 7.13
C TRP A 48 2.74 11.69 7.99
N LYS A 49 2.45 12.96 7.65
CA LYS A 49 2.88 14.11 8.47
C LYS A 49 2.14 14.13 9.79
N ASN A 50 0.82 13.94 9.77
CA ASN A 50 0.00 13.88 10.97
C ASN A 50 0.43 12.74 11.91
N VAL A 51 0.72 11.55 11.36
CA VAL A 51 1.25 10.43 12.15
C VAL A 51 2.60 10.78 12.80
N ALA A 52 3.52 11.42 12.06
CA ALA A 52 4.80 11.85 12.63
C ALA A 52 4.62 12.90 13.74
N GLU A 53 3.70 13.86 13.57
CA GLU A 53 3.40 14.86 14.59
C GLU A 53 2.83 14.24 15.86
N LYS A 54 1.94 13.24 15.72
CA LYS A 54 1.38 12.52 16.87
C LYS A 54 2.45 11.73 17.63
N LEU A 55 3.32 11.01 16.91
CA LEU A 55 4.45 10.30 17.51
C LEU A 55 5.43 11.22 18.24
N LYS A 56 5.70 12.39 17.66
CA LYS A 56 6.56 13.41 18.27
C LYS A 56 5.91 14.00 19.53
N THR A 57 4.62 14.31 19.48
CA THR A 57 3.93 14.95 20.60
C THR A 57 3.77 14.00 21.79
N GLU A 58 3.42 12.73 21.55
CA GLU A 58 3.13 11.77 22.64
C GLU A 58 4.39 11.09 23.19
N HIS A 59 5.37 10.80 22.34
CA HIS A 59 6.53 9.99 22.74
C HIS A 59 7.88 10.66 22.49
N ASN A 60 7.89 11.92 22.04
CA ASN A 60 9.09 12.59 21.52
C ASN A 60 9.81 11.75 20.44
N PHE A 61 9.05 10.95 19.70
CA PHE A 61 9.59 10.00 18.73
C PHE A 61 9.58 10.61 17.34
N ILE A 62 10.78 10.97 16.85
CA ILE A 62 10.95 11.61 15.54
C ILE A 62 11.27 10.53 14.50
N ALA A 63 10.30 10.22 13.65
CA ALA A 63 10.47 9.31 12.53
C ALA A 63 10.17 10.01 11.20
N ASP A 64 11.02 9.76 10.21
CA ASP A 64 10.78 10.20 8.85
C ASP A 64 9.70 9.35 8.19
N GLN A 65 9.10 9.90 7.13
CA GLN A 65 8.11 9.15 6.35
C GLN A 65 8.63 7.79 5.86
N LYS A 66 9.88 7.72 5.37
CA LYS A 66 10.47 6.46 4.91
C LYS A 66 10.54 5.42 6.04
N GLN A 67 10.87 5.86 7.25
CA GLN A 67 10.96 5.01 8.42
C GLN A 67 9.57 4.49 8.85
N MET A 68 8.56 5.36 8.82
CA MET A 68 7.17 4.98 9.10
C MET A 68 6.60 4.05 8.04
N LYS A 69 6.83 4.31 6.74
CA LYS A 69 6.44 3.42 5.64
C LYS A 69 7.06 2.03 5.81
N ASN A 70 8.36 1.96 6.06
CA ASN A 70 9.03 0.69 6.32
C ASN A 70 8.43 -0.06 7.52
N ARG A 71 8.06 0.65 8.60
CA ARG A 71 7.41 0.04 9.77
C ARG A 71 6.01 -0.47 9.42
N TYR A 72 5.23 0.33 8.70
CA TYR A 72 3.90 -0.04 8.21
C TYR A 72 3.95 -1.30 7.33
N ASP A 73 4.85 -1.34 6.34
CA ASP A 73 5.01 -2.49 5.44
C ASP A 73 5.48 -3.75 6.18
N TYR A 74 6.36 -3.59 7.18
CA TYR A 74 6.77 -4.68 8.07
C TYR A 74 5.57 -5.23 8.84
N LEU A 75 4.77 -4.36 9.48
CA LEU A 75 3.59 -4.76 10.25
C LEU A 75 2.54 -5.41 9.34
N LYS A 76 2.30 -4.86 8.15
CA LYS A 76 1.40 -5.42 7.15
C LYS A 76 1.82 -6.83 6.72
N SER A 77 3.11 -7.02 6.44
CA SER A 77 3.65 -8.33 6.02
C SER A 77 3.59 -9.35 7.15
N LYS A 78 3.88 -8.91 8.39
CA LYS A 78 3.77 -9.75 9.59
C LYS A 78 2.31 -10.11 9.89
N PHE A 79 1.38 -9.17 9.72
CA PHE A 79 -0.05 -9.41 9.84
C PHE A 79 -0.55 -10.39 8.78
N ALA A 80 -0.12 -10.25 7.52
CA ALA A 80 -0.51 -11.20 6.47
C ALA A 80 -0.05 -12.63 6.79
N ALA A 81 1.16 -12.80 7.32
CA ALA A 81 1.64 -14.08 7.82
C ALA A 81 0.78 -14.60 8.99
N TRP A 82 0.49 -13.73 9.96
CA TRP A 82 -0.33 -14.06 11.13
C TRP A 82 -1.76 -14.46 10.74
N SER A 83 -2.37 -13.72 9.82
CA SER A 83 -3.73 -13.99 9.31
C SER A 83 -3.78 -15.34 8.59
N LYS A 84 -2.78 -15.65 7.76
CA LYS A 84 -2.66 -16.98 7.12
C LYS A 84 -2.56 -18.11 8.13
N LEU A 85 -1.74 -17.96 9.17
CA LEU A 85 -1.61 -18.97 10.23
C LEU A 85 -2.89 -19.11 11.05
N LYS A 86 -3.55 -17.99 11.39
CA LYS A 86 -4.80 -17.97 12.16
C LYS A 86 -5.95 -18.65 11.42
N ASN A 87 -5.96 -18.55 10.09
CA ASN A 87 -6.97 -19.20 9.24
C ASN A 87 -6.68 -20.68 8.95
N LYS A 88 -5.58 -21.26 9.46
CA LYS A 88 -5.38 -22.71 9.37
C LYS A 88 -6.42 -23.43 10.23
N THR A 89 -6.91 -24.55 9.73
CA THR A 89 -7.83 -25.42 10.45
C THR A 89 -7.27 -25.80 11.81
N GLY A 90 -8.12 -25.80 12.85
CA GLY A 90 -7.80 -26.42 14.14
C GLY A 90 -7.40 -25.50 15.28
N ASN A 91 -8.08 -24.36 15.48
CA ASN A 91 -7.94 -23.49 16.68
C ASN A 91 -6.49 -23.30 17.15
N VAL A 92 -5.57 -23.16 16.19
CA VAL A 92 -4.13 -23.13 16.46
C VAL A 92 -3.69 -21.82 17.09
N TYR A 93 -4.54 -20.79 17.07
CA TYR A 93 -4.24 -19.47 17.63
C TYR A 93 -4.88 -19.27 19.01
N ASN A 94 -4.07 -18.91 19.99
CA ASN A 94 -4.54 -18.50 21.31
C ASN A 94 -4.56 -16.96 21.40
N PRO A 95 -5.75 -16.32 21.45
CA PRO A 95 -5.85 -14.86 21.51
C PRO A 95 -5.43 -14.28 22.87
N VAL A 96 -5.46 -15.07 23.94
CA VAL A 96 -5.08 -14.61 25.30
C VAL A 96 -3.57 -14.46 25.41
N THR A 97 -2.81 -15.43 24.88
CA THR A 97 -1.34 -15.40 24.89
C THR A 97 -0.75 -14.79 23.63
N ASN A 98 -1.57 -14.54 22.61
CA ASN A 98 -1.16 -14.06 21.29
C ASN A 98 -0.11 -14.97 20.61
N THR A 99 -0.27 -16.30 20.76
CA THR A 99 0.67 -17.31 20.24
C THR A 99 -0.04 -18.36 19.40
N PHE A 100 0.74 -19.07 18.57
CA PHE A 100 0.28 -20.22 17.81
C PHE A 100 0.77 -21.53 18.45
N ASN A 101 -0.15 -22.46 18.66
CA ASN A 101 0.08 -23.81 19.15
C ASN A 101 0.26 -24.75 17.95
N LEU A 102 1.40 -24.61 17.25
CA LEU A 102 1.78 -25.47 16.13
C LEU A 102 2.98 -26.34 16.53
N SER A 103 3.04 -27.57 16.01
CA SER A 103 4.21 -28.43 16.19
C SER A 103 5.40 -27.95 15.35
N GLU A 104 6.62 -28.41 15.67
CA GLU A 104 7.82 -28.02 14.90
C GLU A 104 7.68 -28.39 13.42
N GLU A 105 7.10 -29.55 13.15
CA GLU A 105 6.87 -30.08 11.81
C GLU A 105 5.91 -29.20 11.00
N GLU A 106 4.95 -28.54 11.66
CA GLU A 106 4.01 -27.62 11.05
C GLU A 106 4.59 -26.21 10.83
N TRP A 107 5.52 -25.78 11.69
CA TRP A 107 6.21 -24.50 11.53
C TRP A 107 7.14 -24.49 10.31
N GLN A 108 7.86 -25.58 10.05
CA GLN A 108 8.84 -25.67 8.97
C GLN A 108 8.30 -25.31 7.57
N PRO A 109 7.17 -25.87 7.08
CA PRO A 109 6.62 -25.49 5.79
C PRO A 109 6.13 -24.03 5.76
N GLU A 110 5.61 -23.50 6.87
CA GLU A 110 5.12 -22.11 6.93
C GLU A 110 6.28 -21.10 6.93
N ILE A 111 7.36 -21.40 7.67
CA ILE A 111 8.59 -20.57 7.68
C ILE A 111 9.21 -20.53 6.28
N LYS A 112 9.26 -21.67 5.58
CA LYS A 112 9.72 -21.74 4.18
C LYS A 112 8.84 -20.92 3.24
N SER A 113 7.54 -20.85 3.50
CA SER A 113 6.61 -20.07 2.67
C SER A 113 6.71 -18.57 2.94
N ASN A 114 6.93 -18.14 4.19
CA ASN A 114 6.96 -16.73 4.54
C ASN A 114 7.93 -16.46 5.70
N LYS A 115 8.99 -15.69 5.42
CA LYS A 115 10.01 -15.30 6.41
C LYS A 115 9.47 -14.62 7.68
N TYR A 116 8.28 -14.00 7.62
CA TYR A 116 7.66 -13.35 8.78
C TYR A 116 6.99 -14.34 9.75
N VAL A 117 6.79 -15.60 9.33
CA VAL A 117 6.29 -16.68 10.21
C VAL A 117 7.30 -16.98 11.32
N GLU A 118 8.59 -17.04 10.99
CA GLU A 118 9.64 -17.21 12.00
C GLU A 118 9.69 -16.03 12.98
N ALA A 119 9.47 -14.81 12.48
CA ALA A 119 9.37 -13.63 13.32
C ALA A 119 8.15 -13.69 14.25
N LEU A 120 7.04 -14.33 13.86
CA LEU A 120 5.86 -14.53 14.70
C LEU A 120 6.09 -15.57 15.80
N ARG A 121 6.95 -16.56 15.55
CA ARG A 121 7.35 -17.55 16.56
C ARG A 121 8.19 -16.93 17.67
N SER A 122 9.11 -16.04 17.33
CA SER A 122 10.01 -15.37 18.30
C SER A 122 9.38 -14.15 18.96
N ALA A 123 8.58 -13.38 18.23
CA ALA A 123 7.90 -12.21 18.75
C ALA A 123 6.47 -12.17 18.18
N PRO A 124 5.42 -12.22 19.01
CA PRO A 124 4.06 -12.20 18.52
C PRO A 124 3.72 -10.89 17.78
N LEU A 125 2.58 -10.87 17.10
CA LEU A 125 2.13 -9.65 16.41
C LEU A 125 1.72 -8.60 17.45
N SER A 126 2.38 -7.44 17.45
CA SER A 126 2.00 -6.33 18.33
C SER A 126 0.58 -5.88 17.99
N PHE A 127 -0.28 -5.75 19.00
CA PHE A 127 -1.66 -5.28 18.89
C PHE A 127 -2.45 -5.92 17.73
N PRO A 128 -2.76 -7.23 17.80
CA PRO A 128 -3.47 -7.94 16.73
C PRO A 128 -4.77 -7.25 16.32
N GLU A 129 -5.56 -6.76 17.28
CA GLU A 129 -6.83 -6.07 17.02
C GLU A 129 -6.65 -4.78 16.21
N LEU A 130 -5.63 -3.97 16.53
CA LEU A 130 -5.31 -2.77 15.74
C LEU A 130 -4.82 -3.15 14.33
N CYS A 131 -4.03 -4.22 14.22
CA CYS A 131 -3.59 -4.71 12.91
C CYS A 131 -4.78 -5.21 12.06
N VAL A 132 -5.73 -5.93 12.67
CA VAL A 132 -6.97 -6.38 12.00
C VAL A 132 -7.72 -5.15 11.47
N GLN A 133 -8.01 -4.17 12.32
CA GLN A 133 -8.71 -2.95 11.94
C GLN A 133 -7.98 -2.17 10.82
N LEU A 134 -6.65 -2.12 10.87
CA LEU A 134 -5.84 -1.38 9.91
C LEU A 134 -5.65 -2.12 8.58
N PHE A 135 -5.61 -3.45 8.55
CA PHE A 135 -5.16 -4.21 7.38
C PHE A 135 -6.22 -5.13 6.75
N GLU A 136 -7.16 -5.69 7.52
CA GLU A 136 -8.10 -6.73 7.06
C GLU A 136 -8.99 -6.24 5.89
N GLY A 137 -9.54 -5.03 5.99
CA GLY A 137 -10.31 -4.40 4.91
C GLY A 137 -9.48 -3.75 3.80
N SER A 138 -8.17 -4.01 3.74
CA SER A 138 -7.29 -3.45 2.70
C SER A 138 -6.67 -4.50 1.78
N THR A 139 -6.84 -5.77 2.13
CA THR A 139 -6.37 -6.93 1.38
C THR A 139 -7.43 -7.49 0.41
N SER A 140 -8.62 -6.90 0.34
CA SER A 140 -9.75 -7.37 -0.50
C SER A 140 -10.53 -6.22 -1.18
N ASN A 141 -9.84 -5.29 -1.84
CA ASN A 141 -10.48 -4.44 -2.85
C ASN A 141 -9.83 -4.71 -4.20
N GLY A 142 -10.00 -5.95 -4.68
CA GLY A 142 -10.15 -6.14 -6.12
C GLY A 142 -11.52 -5.60 -6.49
N PHE A 143 -11.57 -4.33 -6.92
CA PHE A 143 -12.63 -3.80 -7.79
C PHE A 143 -14.07 -4.20 -7.40
N ASP A 144 -14.64 -3.61 -6.36
CA ASP A 144 -16.10 -3.46 -6.31
C ASP A 144 -16.45 -2.11 -6.92
N SER A 145 -16.75 -2.20 -8.20
CA SER A 145 -17.40 -1.22 -9.07
C SER A 145 -18.43 -0.34 -8.36
N TRP A 146 -18.17 0.97 -8.35
CA TRP A 146 -19.25 1.95 -8.27
C TRP A 146 -19.86 2.10 -9.67
N GLY A 147 -21.09 1.57 -9.87
CA GLY A 147 -22.03 1.90 -10.95
C GLY A 147 -21.84 1.17 -12.31
N PRO A 148 -22.93 0.72 -12.96
CA PRO A 148 -23.96 1.63 -13.47
C PRO A 148 -25.38 1.14 -13.16
N SER A 149 -25.99 1.64 -12.11
CA SER A 149 -27.45 1.66 -11.97
C SER A 149 -27.86 2.78 -11.01
N SER A 150 -27.43 4.00 -11.31
CA SER A 150 -28.11 5.18 -10.78
C SER A 150 -29.07 5.69 -11.84
N THR A 151 -30.28 5.15 -11.84
CA THR A 151 -31.44 5.81 -12.43
C THR A 151 -31.87 6.89 -11.45
N LEU A 152 -31.25 8.07 -11.53
CA LEU A 152 -31.78 9.26 -10.88
C LEU A 152 -32.18 10.26 -11.97
N PRO A 153 -33.44 10.73 -12.00
CA PRO A 153 -33.93 11.63 -13.03
C PRO A 153 -33.30 13.02 -12.85
N HIS A 154 -32.89 13.58 -13.98
CA HIS A 154 -32.38 14.95 -14.12
C HIS A 154 -33.45 15.97 -13.70
N PRO A 155 -33.15 16.97 -12.84
CA PRO A 155 -34.07 18.07 -12.58
C PRO A 155 -34.19 18.95 -13.82
N SER A 156 -35.42 19.23 -14.20
CA SER A 156 -35.83 20.17 -15.23
C SER A 156 -35.22 21.56 -15.04
N GLU A 157 -34.54 22.09 -16.05
CA GLU A 157 -34.54 23.53 -16.32
C GLU A 157 -34.81 23.74 -17.81
N GLU A 158 -35.80 24.59 -18.04
CA GLU A 158 -36.44 24.85 -19.30
C GLU A 158 -35.67 25.86 -20.16
N VAL A 159 -35.97 25.79 -21.47
CA VAL A 159 -35.94 26.82 -22.52
C VAL A 159 -34.61 27.49 -22.89
N PHE A 160 -34.22 27.34 -24.16
CA PHE A 160 -34.37 28.44 -25.13
C PHE A 160 -34.37 27.89 -26.57
N ASP A 161 -35.49 28.11 -27.24
CA ASP A 161 -35.68 27.95 -28.69
C ASP A 161 -35.05 29.16 -29.43
N HIS A 162 -34.26 28.89 -30.46
CA HIS A 162 -34.14 29.76 -31.65
C HIS A 162 -33.44 29.05 -32.83
N ASN A 163 -34.28 28.39 -33.63
CA ASN A 163 -34.49 28.60 -35.07
C ASN A 163 -33.39 28.29 -36.13
N LEU A 164 -33.92 27.74 -37.22
CA LEU A 164 -33.43 27.23 -38.51
C LEU A 164 -32.14 27.81 -39.14
N ASN A 165 -31.36 26.91 -39.73
CA ASN A 165 -31.09 26.77 -41.18
C ASN A 165 -30.35 25.43 -41.34
N GLY A 166 -30.93 24.36 -41.90
CA GLY A 166 -31.31 24.22 -43.29
C GLY A 166 -30.09 23.81 -44.12
N ILE A 167 -30.08 22.56 -44.64
CA ILE A 167 -29.44 22.07 -45.88
C ILE A 167 -28.69 20.72 -45.73
N GLU A 168 -29.39 19.69 -46.24
CA GLU A 168 -28.97 18.64 -47.19
C GLU A 168 -28.20 17.38 -46.76
N ASP A 169 -28.71 16.30 -47.37
CA ASP A 169 -28.46 14.87 -47.29
C ASP A 169 -27.02 14.40 -47.62
N ILE A 170 -26.89 13.06 -47.64
CA ILE A 170 -25.91 12.21 -48.36
C ILE A 170 -24.82 11.65 -47.46
N GLU A 171 -24.43 10.38 -47.47
CA GLU A 171 -24.91 9.09 -47.97
C GLU A 171 -23.83 8.10 -47.49
N CYS A 172 -24.22 6.90 -47.10
CA CYS A 172 -23.32 5.84 -46.66
C CYS A 172 -22.54 5.26 -47.85
N GLY A 173 -21.20 5.20 -47.78
CA GLY A 173 -20.38 4.51 -48.79
C GLY A 173 -19.00 4.13 -48.29
N GLN A 174 -18.77 2.82 -48.10
CA GLN A 174 -17.46 2.20 -47.97
C GLN A 174 -16.72 2.22 -49.32
N MET A 175 -15.41 2.47 -49.34
CA MET A 175 -14.45 1.72 -50.17
C MET A 175 -13.01 1.95 -49.70
N GLU A 176 -12.28 0.84 -49.62
CA GLU A 176 -10.89 0.60 -49.23
C GLU A 176 -9.85 1.05 -50.34
N PRO A 177 -8.52 0.90 -50.12
CA PRO A 177 -7.40 1.80 -50.47
C PRO A 177 -6.79 1.49 -51.85
N PRO A 178 -5.61 2.05 -52.24
CA PRO A 178 -4.35 1.32 -51.97
C PRO A 178 -3.01 2.12 -51.98
N THR A 179 -1.94 1.46 -51.46
CA THR A 179 -0.52 1.48 -51.91
C THR A 179 0.28 2.81 -51.91
N GLN A 180 1.60 2.90 -51.78
CA GLN A 180 2.75 2.08 -51.33
C GLN A 180 3.91 3.10 -51.32
N GLY A 181 4.87 2.98 -50.41
CA GLY A 181 6.10 3.77 -50.45
C GLY A 181 7.11 3.26 -49.44
N ALA A 182 7.96 2.33 -49.87
CA ALA A 182 9.04 1.74 -49.10
C ALA A 182 10.28 2.65 -49.04
N THR A 183 10.99 2.63 -47.92
CA THR A 183 12.47 2.74 -47.87
C THR A 183 12.98 2.12 -46.56
N GLU A 184 13.90 1.16 -46.70
CA GLU A 184 14.74 0.52 -45.67
C GLU A 184 15.71 1.57 -45.08
N GLU A 185 16.25 1.46 -43.85
CA GLU A 185 17.35 0.55 -43.46
C GLU A 185 17.64 0.64 -41.94
N ALA A 186 18.39 -0.36 -41.46
CA ALA A 186 18.68 -0.82 -40.09
C ALA A 186 19.12 0.15 -38.96
N SER A 187 18.98 -0.30 -37.70
CA SER A 187 20.10 -0.52 -36.76
C SER A 187 19.67 -0.76 -35.29
N GLY A 188 20.25 -1.78 -34.64
CA GLY A 188 20.62 -1.68 -33.21
C GLY A 188 19.83 -2.48 -32.17
N ARG A 189 20.14 -3.78 -32.02
CA ARG A 189 19.79 -4.60 -30.83
C ARG A 189 20.85 -4.44 -29.74
N SER A 190 20.46 -4.14 -28.49
CA SER A 190 21.26 -4.54 -27.32
C SER A 190 20.46 -4.66 -26.03
N LYS A 191 20.33 -5.91 -25.57
CA LYS A 191 20.01 -6.31 -24.20
C LYS A 191 21.32 -6.44 -23.42
N LYS A 192 21.45 -5.84 -22.24
CA LYS A 192 22.53 -6.14 -21.26
C LYS A 192 21.97 -5.98 -19.84
N ARG A 193 21.50 -7.06 -19.22
CA ARG A 193 22.20 -8.04 -18.36
C ARG A 193 22.81 -7.45 -17.07
N ARG A 194 22.14 -7.88 -16.00
CA ARG A 194 22.44 -7.96 -14.56
C ARG A 194 23.90 -8.35 -14.28
N ASN A 195 24.55 -7.64 -13.36
CA ASN A 195 25.82 -8.05 -12.75
C ASN A 195 25.57 -8.40 -11.28
N GLU A 196 25.86 -9.65 -10.93
CA GLU A 196 25.99 -10.16 -9.58
C GLU A 196 27.47 -10.41 -9.33
N LYS A 197 28.04 -9.80 -8.28
CA LYS A 197 29.40 -10.06 -7.83
C LYS A 197 29.34 -10.72 -6.46
N ILE A 198 29.56 -12.04 -6.47
CA ILE A 198 30.00 -12.83 -5.33
C ILE A 198 31.51 -12.60 -5.19
N ARG A 199 31.97 -12.33 -3.96
CA ARG A 199 33.38 -12.49 -3.57
C ARG A 199 33.43 -13.06 -2.15
N GLN A 200 33.72 -14.35 -2.06
CA GLN A 200 34.33 -14.97 -0.89
C GLN A 200 35.79 -15.23 -1.24
N GLN A 201 36.70 -14.72 -0.43
CA GLN A 201 37.79 -15.43 0.25
C GLN A 201 38.46 -14.45 1.19
#